data_AF-E1I9L8-F1
#
_entry.id   AF-E1I9L8-F1
#
_cell.length_a   1.000
_cell.length_b   1.000
_cell.length_c   1.000
_cell.angle_alpha   90.00
_cell.angle_beta   90.00
_cell.angle_gamma   90.00
#
_symmetry.space_group_name_H-M   'P 1'
#
loop_
_entity.id
_entity.type
_entity.pdbx_description
1 polymer ?
#
loop_
_entity_poly.entity_id
_entity_poly.type
_entity_poly.pdbx_seq_one_letter_code
_entity_poly.pdbx_strand_id
1 'polypeptide(L)'
;MTSYHTRPGGTRQDVLTLIWGQELRYRLNDEAMVWLQARSLQHALLRRLRDALPRDTDMTVAEIQQQLTAATITLNQQQVQPVGDALAIATYHSQTQVPVLRWLLSDDAPVYDHLTTTHALCWVHDWRHYAKLAPLVPHHQAKLAAFEERYWTFYRDLLAY
;
A
#
# COMPACT_ATOMS: atom_id res chain seq x y z
N MET A 1 -19.04 -9.62 -6.13
CA MET A 1 -17.63 -9.42 -6.49
C MET A 1 -17.48 -8.00 -6.98
N THR A 2 -16.87 -7.12 -6.18
CA THR A 2 -16.64 -5.72 -6.58
C THR A 2 -15.28 -5.65 -7.25
N SER A 3 -15.23 -5.40 -8.55
CA SER A 3 -13.99 -5.17 -9.29
C SER A 3 -13.73 -3.67 -9.40
N TYR A 4 -12.49 -3.25 -9.12
CA TYR A 4 -12.09 -1.85 -9.25
C TYR A 4 -11.08 -1.69 -10.39
N HIS A 5 -11.18 -0.56 -11.08
CA HIS A 5 -10.28 -0.16 -12.17
C HIS A 5 -9.39 1.00 -11.73
N THR A 6 -8.15 1.03 -12.23
CA THR A 6 -7.14 2.06 -11.92
C THR A 6 -7.64 3.46 -12.24
N ARG A 7 -7.71 4.33 -11.21
CA ARG A 7 -7.83 5.79 -11.36
C ARG A 7 -6.43 6.41 -11.58
N PRO A 8 -6.33 7.64 -12.10
CA PRO A 8 -5.06 8.36 -12.13
C PRO A 8 -4.58 8.58 -10.69
N GLY A 9 -3.43 8.04 -10.34
CA GLY A 9 -2.92 8.01 -8.97
C GLY A 9 -2.34 6.64 -8.65
N GLY A 10 -1.01 6.58 -8.55
CA GLY A 10 -0.25 5.36 -8.28
C GLY A 10 0.36 5.36 -6.88
N THR A 11 -0.19 6.14 -5.95
CA THR A 11 0.33 6.23 -4.59
C THR A 11 -0.48 5.38 -3.62
N ARG A 12 0.11 5.08 -2.46
CA ARG A 12 -0.56 4.37 -1.37
C ARG A 12 -1.80 5.11 -0.86
N GLN A 13 -1.76 6.44 -0.84
CA GLN A 13 -2.90 7.29 -0.48
C GLN A 13 -4.05 7.19 -1.49
N ASP A 14 -3.75 7.09 -2.78
CA ASP A 14 -4.78 6.87 -3.81
C ASP A 14 -5.50 5.53 -3.61
N VAL A 15 -4.74 4.47 -3.30
CA VAL A 15 -5.29 3.15 -2.97
C VAL A 15 -6.14 3.21 -1.70
N LEU A 16 -5.64 3.87 -0.64
CA LEU A 16 -6.40 4.07 0.61
C LEU A 16 -7.74 4.75 0.36
N THR A 17 -7.76 5.82 -0.44
CA THR A 17 -8.99 6.53 -0.80
C THR A 17 -10.00 5.58 -1.45
N LEU A 18 -9.52 4.68 -2.31
CA LEU A 18 -10.35 3.70 -3.00
C LEU A 18 -10.92 2.63 -2.04
N ILE A 19 -10.06 2.01 -1.21
CA ILE A 19 -10.49 0.90 -0.33
C ILE A 19 -11.29 1.39 0.87
N TRP A 20 -11.02 2.61 1.34
CA TRP A 20 -11.76 3.22 2.43
C TRP A 20 -13.10 3.78 1.94
N GLY A 21 -13.15 4.24 0.69
CA GLY A 21 -14.38 4.75 0.08
C GLY A 21 -14.77 6.15 0.58
N GLN A 22 -13.83 6.88 1.17
CA GLN A 22 -14.03 8.25 1.64
C GLN A 22 -12.75 9.10 1.49
N GLU A 23 -12.89 10.40 1.78
CA GLU A 23 -11.75 11.32 1.81
C GLU A 23 -10.75 10.95 2.91
N LEU A 24 -9.46 11.05 2.58
CA LEU A 24 -8.38 10.70 3.51
C LEU A 24 -8.33 11.62 4.72
N ARG A 25 -8.06 10.99 5.85
CA ARG A 25 -7.73 11.65 7.11
C ARG A 25 -6.36 11.17 7.58
N TYR A 26 -5.71 12.02 8.37
CA TYR A 26 -4.33 11.82 8.83
C TYR A 26 -4.31 11.86 10.34
N ARG A 27 -3.65 10.87 10.96
CA ARG A 27 -3.54 10.75 12.41
C ARG A 27 -2.12 10.39 12.76
N LEU A 28 -1.58 11.07 13.78
CA LEU A 28 -0.35 10.63 14.42
C LEU A 28 -0.69 9.72 15.61
N ASN A 29 -0.27 8.46 15.56
CA ASN A 29 -0.34 7.50 16.66
C ASN A 29 0.96 6.67 16.72
N ASP A 30 1.00 5.64 17.56
CA ASP A 30 2.19 4.79 17.69
C ASP A 30 2.52 4.02 16.40
N GLU A 31 1.52 3.58 15.65
CA GLU A 31 1.72 2.91 14.35
C GLU A 31 2.39 3.84 13.34
N ALA A 32 1.88 5.07 13.18
CA ALA A 32 2.49 6.07 12.31
C ALA A 32 3.96 6.31 12.71
N MET A 33 4.25 6.43 14.01
CA MET A 33 5.62 6.65 14.50
C MET A 33 6.55 5.47 14.17
N VAL A 34 6.10 4.23 14.38
CA VAL A 34 6.87 3.02 14.01
C VAL A 34 7.19 3.02 12.53
N TRP A 35 6.22 3.38 11.69
CA TRP A 35 6.37 3.39 10.25
C TRP A 35 7.36 4.46 9.76
N LEU A 36 7.27 5.66 10.32
CA LEU A 36 8.22 6.74 10.03
C LEU A 36 9.64 6.38 10.48
N GLN A 37 9.78 5.71 11.61
CA GLN A 37 11.08 5.23 12.09
C GLN A 37 11.68 4.14 11.18
N ALA A 38 10.86 3.19 10.72
CA ALA A 38 11.29 2.13 9.80
C ALA A 38 11.80 2.70 8.45
N ARG A 39 11.27 3.84 8.02
CA ARG A 39 11.72 4.56 6.82
C ARG A 39 12.93 5.45 7.03
N SER A 40 13.63 5.30 8.16
CA SER A 40 14.87 6.02 8.47
C SER A 40 14.72 7.54 8.41
N LEU A 41 13.53 8.09 8.72
CA LEU A 41 13.41 9.52 8.93
C LEU A 41 14.34 9.94 10.07
N GLN A 42 14.99 11.09 9.90
CA GLN A 42 15.91 11.64 10.88
C GLN A 42 15.23 11.75 12.25
N HIS A 43 15.88 11.24 13.31
CA HIS A 43 15.33 11.26 14.68
C HIS A 43 14.87 12.65 15.14
N ALA A 44 15.57 13.70 14.73
CA ALA A 44 15.18 15.07 15.02
C ALA A 44 13.81 15.44 14.41
N LEU A 45 13.55 15.04 13.17
CA LEU A 45 12.26 15.27 12.50
C LEU A 45 11.15 14.45 13.13
N LEU A 46 11.40 13.17 13.46
CA LEU A 46 10.42 12.33 14.18
C LEU A 46 9.98 12.96 15.50
N ARG A 47 10.93 13.46 16.29
CA ARG A 47 10.63 14.15 17.55
C ARG A 47 9.79 15.41 17.29
N ARG A 48 10.18 16.23 16.32
CA ARG A 48 9.43 17.46 15.97
C ARG A 48 8.01 17.16 15.51
N LEU A 49 7.80 16.12 14.69
CA LEU A 49 6.46 15.71 14.27
C LEU A 49 5.62 15.25 15.46
N ARG A 50 6.22 14.48 16.37
CA ARG A 50 5.56 14.02 17.60
C ARG A 50 5.13 15.16 18.52
N ASP A 51 5.96 16.19 18.62
CA ASP A 51 5.68 17.32 19.51
C ASP A 51 4.71 18.32 18.86
N ALA A 52 4.65 18.39 17.53
CA ALA A 52 3.82 19.33 16.77
C ALA A 52 2.41 18.84 16.46
N LEU A 53 2.23 17.54 16.20
CA LEU A 53 0.94 16.99 15.80
C LEU A 53 0.18 16.44 17.02
N PRO A 54 -1.12 16.74 17.16
CA PRO A 54 -1.94 16.13 18.20
C PRO A 54 -1.99 14.61 17.99
N ARG A 55 -1.84 13.87 19.09
CA ARG A 55 -1.95 12.41 19.06
C ARG A 55 -3.40 11.97 18.92
N ASP A 56 -3.59 10.84 18.24
CA ASP A 56 -4.86 10.11 18.14
C ASP A 56 -6.05 10.97 17.68
N THR A 57 -5.75 12.01 16.91
CA THR A 57 -6.72 12.99 16.41
C THR A 57 -6.72 12.96 14.88
N ASP A 58 -7.90 12.85 14.28
CA ASP A 58 -8.05 12.83 12.83
C ASP A 58 -8.02 14.23 12.26
N MET A 59 -7.15 14.44 11.29
CA MET A 59 -6.92 15.73 10.66
C MET A 59 -7.09 15.65 9.15
N THR A 60 -7.53 16.74 8.55
CA THR A 60 -7.45 17.03 7.11
C THR A 60 -6.01 17.38 6.71
N VAL A 61 -5.74 17.40 5.40
CA VAL A 61 -4.48 17.91 4.84
C VAL A 61 -4.21 19.36 5.29
N ALA A 62 -5.25 20.20 5.30
CA ALA A 62 -5.13 21.61 5.68
C ALA A 62 -4.72 21.77 7.15
N GLU A 63 -5.31 20.97 8.04
CA GLU A 63 -4.97 20.99 9.47
C GLU A 63 -3.54 20.48 9.70
N ILE A 64 -3.10 19.44 8.99
CA ILE A 64 -1.70 18.97 9.06
C ILE A 64 -0.75 20.09 8.61
N GLN A 65 -1.03 20.72 7.46
CA GLN A 65 -0.22 21.82 6.95
C GLN A 65 -0.15 22.99 7.94
N GLN A 66 -1.26 23.31 8.60
CA GLN A 66 -1.32 24.34 9.63
C GLN A 66 -0.43 24.00 10.83
N GLN A 67 -0.49 22.76 11.36
CA GLN A 67 0.36 22.34 12.48
C GLN A 67 1.85 22.33 12.11
N LEU A 68 2.19 21.83 10.93
CA LEU A 68 3.58 21.84 10.44
C LEU A 68 4.11 23.27 10.31
N THR A 69 3.29 24.19 9.79
CA THR A 69 3.65 25.61 9.65
C THR A 69 3.85 26.27 11.02
N ALA A 70 2.93 26.06 11.96
CA ALA A 70 3.04 26.58 13.32
C ALA A 70 4.30 26.09 14.06
N ALA A 71 4.70 24.83 13.82
CA ALA A 71 5.92 24.24 14.37
C ALA A 71 7.20 24.53 13.54
N THR A 72 7.09 25.35 12.48
CA THR A 72 8.20 25.65 11.55
C THR A 72 8.84 24.40 10.94
N ILE A 73 8.05 23.35 10.72
CA ILE A 73 8.48 22.08 10.13
C ILE A 73 8.25 22.14 8.62
N THR A 74 9.32 22.09 7.85
CA THR A 74 9.26 21.97 6.40
C THR A 74 9.71 20.57 5.99
N LEU A 75 8.85 19.85 5.30
CA LEU A 75 9.17 18.55 4.71
C LEU A 75 9.74 18.76 3.31
N ASN A 76 10.83 18.08 2.98
CA ASN A 76 11.33 18.05 1.61
C ASN A 76 10.49 17.09 0.74
N GLN A 77 10.66 17.15 -0.58
CA GLN A 77 9.89 16.32 -1.53
C GLN A 77 9.97 14.81 -1.24
N GLN A 78 11.10 14.33 -0.71
CA GLN A 78 11.30 12.92 -0.36
C GLN A 78 10.60 12.53 0.95
N GLN A 79 10.26 13.49 1.81
CA GLN A 79 9.62 13.27 3.11
C GLN A 79 8.10 13.42 3.05
N VAL A 80 7.57 14.24 2.14
CA VAL A 80 6.12 14.49 2.04
C VAL A 80 5.33 13.19 1.87
N GLN A 81 5.72 12.34 0.91
CA GLN A 81 4.99 11.10 0.66
C GLN A 81 5.08 10.10 1.83
N PRO A 82 6.27 9.77 2.39
CA PRO A 82 6.34 8.90 3.55
C PRO A 82 5.61 9.42 4.78
N VAL A 83 5.64 10.73 5.04
CA VAL A 83 4.90 11.30 6.18
C VAL A 83 3.40 11.18 5.96
N GLY A 84 2.91 11.57 4.78
CA GLY A 84 1.50 11.46 4.45
C GLY A 84 1.00 10.01 4.50
N ASP A 85 1.74 9.07 3.92
CA ASP A 85 1.37 7.66 3.92
C ASP A 85 1.27 7.09 5.34
N ALA A 86 2.25 7.37 6.22
CA ALA A 86 2.25 6.85 7.59
C ALA A 86 1.01 7.31 8.36
N LEU A 87 0.70 8.60 8.25
CA LEU A 87 -0.43 9.21 8.94
C LEU A 87 -1.77 8.73 8.35
N ALA A 88 -1.84 8.50 7.04
CA ALA A 88 -3.05 8.01 6.38
C ALA A 88 -3.35 6.55 6.73
N ILE A 89 -2.34 5.67 6.72
CA ILE A 89 -2.47 4.27 7.13
C ILE A 89 -2.95 4.18 8.58
N ALA A 90 -2.31 4.93 9.48
CA ALA A 90 -2.67 4.97 10.90
C ALA A 90 -4.13 5.36 11.11
N THR A 91 -4.66 6.31 10.34
CA THR A 91 -6.09 6.65 10.42
C THR A 91 -6.97 5.53 9.88
N TYR A 92 -6.63 4.97 8.72
CA TYR A 92 -7.39 3.87 8.13
C TYR A 92 -7.48 2.63 9.04
N HIS A 93 -6.43 2.33 9.80
CA HIS A 93 -6.41 1.22 10.74
C HIS A 93 -7.11 1.49 12.06
N SER A 94 -7.17 2.76 12.51
CA SER A 94 -7.75 3.13 13.81
C SER A 94 -9.21 3.58 13.75
N GLN A 95 -9.71 3.93 12.56
CA GLN A 95 -11.13 4.24 12.36
C GLN A 95 -12.01 3.00 12.58
N THR A 96 -13.27 3.23 12.94
CA THR A 96 -14.26 2.17 13.23
C THR A 96 -15.50 2.25 12.35
N GLN A 97 -15.49 3.11 11.33
CA GLN A 97 -16.63 3.36 10.44
C GLN A 97 -16.82 2.21 9.46
N VAL A 98 -15.70 1.66 8.96
CA VAL A 98 -15.69 0.50 8.07
C VAL A 98 -14.68 -0.52 8.58
N PRO A 99 -14.89 -1.83 8.34
CA PRO A 99 -13.86 -2.82 8.65
C PRO A 99 -12.60 -2.55 7.82
N VAL A 100 -11.44 -2.61 8.48
CA VAL A 100 -10.16 -2.69 7.78
C VAL A 100 -10.17 -3.94 6.91
N LEU A 101 -9.79 -3.79 5.65
CA LEU A 101 -9.73 -4.90 4.69
C LEU A 101 -8.75 -5.95 5.22
N ARG A 102 -9.18 -7.21 5.32
CA ARG A 102 -8.35 -8.30 5.88
C ARG A 102 -7.45 -8.96 4.84
N TRP A 103 -7.91 -9.00 3.59
CA TRP A 103 -7.24 -9.67 2.47
C TRP A 103 -7.27 -8.76 1.26
N LEU A 104 -6.09 -8.37 0.78
CA LEU A 104 -5.91 -7.67 -0.49
C LEU A 104 -5.21 -8.61 -1.46
N LEU A 105 -5.81 -8.87 -2.62
CA LEU A 105 -5.20 -9.64 -3.70
C LEU A 105 -4.76 -8.68 -4.81
N SER A 106 -3.45 -8.48 -4.99
CA SER A 106 -2.90 -7.60 -6.04
C SER A 106 -1.53 -8.10 -6.51
N ASP A 107 -0.82 -7.34 -7.35
CA ASP A 107 0.59 -7.58 -7.62
C ASP A 107 1.47 -7.17 -6.42
N ASP A 108 2.77 -7.48 -6.53
CA ASP A 108 3.78 -7.16 -5.51
C ASP A 108 4.24 -5.69 -5.61
N ALA A 109 3.29 -4.76 -5.72
CA ALA A 109 3.60 -3.33 -5.78
C ALA A 109 3.69 -2.76 -4.36
N PRO A 110 4.76 -2.00 -4.02
CA PRO A 110 4.95 -1.47 -2.67
C PRO A 110 3.79 -0.64 -2.15
N VAL A 111 3.00 -0.03 -3.02
CA VAL A 111 1.82 0.78 -2.65
C VAL A 111 0.77 0.00 -1.85
N TYR A 112 0.79 -1.33 -1.87
CA TYR A 112 -0.10 -2.20 -1.10
C TYR A 112 0.44 -2.59 0.27
N ASP A 113 1.74 -2.35 0.52
CA ASP A 113 2.39 -2.68 1.78
C ASP A 113 1.67 -2.00 2.96
N HIS A 114 1.41 -2.80 3.99
CA HIS A 114 0.79 -2.37 5.25
C HIS A 114 -0.62 -1.78 5.13
N LEU A 115 -1.29 -1.91 3.98
CA LEU A 115 -2.70 -1.48 3.85
C LEU A 115 -3.69 -2.45 4.52
N THR A 116 -3.27 -3.69 4.72
CA THR A 116 -4.11 -4.77 5.21
C THR A 116 -3.27 -5.74 6.03
N THR A 117 -3.94 -6.55 6.86
CA THR A 117 -3.28 -7.65 7.57
C THR A 117 -2.67 -8.68 6.63
N THR A 118 -3.32 -8.94 5.47
CA THR A 118 -2.83 -9.95 4.53
C THR A 118 -2.87 -9.45 3.09
N HIS A 119 -1.68 -9.24 2.53
CA HIS A 119 -1.50 -8.99 1.10
C HIS A 119 -1.15 -10.31 0.41
N ALA A 120 -2.09 -10.82 -0.39
CA ALA A 120 -1.92 -12.01 -1.21
C ALA A 120 -1.51 -11.59 -2.63
N LEU A 121 -0.63 -12.37 -3.24
CA LEU A 121 -0.18 -12.12 -4.61
C LEU A 121 -1.13 -12.77 -5.61
N CYS A 122 -1.51 -11.98 -6.62
CA CYS A 122 -2.44 -12.40 -7.64
C CYS A 122 -1.81 -13.42 -8.60
N TRP A 123 -2.48 -14.56 -8.76
CA TRP A 123 -2.08 -15.64 -9.66
C TRP A 123 -1.80 -15.20 -11.10
N VAL A 124 -2.60 -14.26 -11.61
CA VAL A 124 -2.45 -13.71 -12.97
C VAL A 124 -1.18 -12.87 -13.08
N HIS A 125 -0.80 -12.16 -12.01
CA HIS A 125 0.43 -11.39 -11.97
C HIS A 125 1.66 -12.31 -11.87
N ASP A 126 1.58 -13.42 -11.14
CA ASP A 126 2.63 -14.45 -11.13
C ASP A 126 2.84 -15.03 -12.55
N TRP A 127 1.75 -15.40 -13.25
CA TRP A 127 1.82 -15.90 -14.63
C TRP A 127 2.58 -14.98 -15.58
N ARG A 128 2.43 -13.65 -15.42
CA ARG A 128 3.05 -12.65 -16.28
C ARG A 128 4.58 -12.77 -16.32
N HIS A 129 5.21 -13.30 -15.26
CA HIS A 129 6.65 -13.54 -15.25
C HIS A 129 7.05 -14.64 -16.23
N TYR A 130 6.30 -15.74 -16.28
CA TYR A 130 6.56 -16.86 -17.18
C TYR A 130 6.17 -16.55 -18.63
N ALA A 131 5.07 -15.82 -18.83
CA ALA A 131 4.62 -15.41 -20.17
C ALA A 131 5.63 -14.51 -20.91
N LYS A 132 6.53 -13.84 -20.18
CA LYS A 132 7.61 -13.03 -20.75
C LYS A 132 8.83 -13.85 -21.18
N LEU A 133 8.90 -15.13 -20.83
CA LEU A 133 10.02 -15.97 -21.22
C LEU A 133 9.95 -16.24 -22.73
N ALA A 134 11.06 -15.99 -23.43
CA ALA A 134 11.19 -16.19 -24.86
C ALA A 134 12.35 -17.17 -25.16
N PRO A 135 12.22 -18.47 -24.81
CA PRO A 135 13.29 -19.44 -25.04
C PRO A 135 13.53 -19.66 -26.55
N LEU A 136 14.81 -19.66 -26.94
CA LEU A 136 15.21 -19.90 -28.34
C LEU A 136 15.44 -21.38 -28.65
N VAL A 137 15.76 -22.19 -27.64
CA VAL A 137 16.04 -23.61 -27.80
C VAL A 137 14.73 -24.40 -27.81
N PRO A 138 14.46 -25.27 -28.80
CA PRO A 138 13.20 -26.02 -28.89
C PRO A 138 12.86 -26.82 -27.62
N HIS A 139 13.88 -27.41 -26.98
CA HIS A 139 13.72 -28.10 -25.70
C HIS A 139 13.14 -27.20 -24.59
N HIS A 140 13.60 -25.96 -24.50
CA HIS A 140 13.12 -25.01 -23.50
C HIS A 140 11.73 -24.45 -23.85
N GLN A 141 11.42 -24.30 -25.14
CA GLN A 141 10.06 -23.97 -25.60
C GLN A 141 9.06 -25.04 -25.19
N ALA A 142 9.38 -26.32 -25.42
CA ALA A 142 8.54 -27.44 -25.01
C ALA A 142 8.34 -27.48 -23.49
N LYS A 143 9.41 -27.23 -22.71
CA LYS A 143 9.30 -27.14 -21.24
C LYS A 143 8.40 -26.00 -20.77
N LEU A 144 8.49 -24.82 -21.38
CA LEU A 144 7.64 -23.68 -21.03
C LEU A 144 6.17 -23.97 -21.33
N ALA A 145 5.86 -24.53 -22.50
CA ALA A 145 4.51 -24.91 -22.88
C ALA A 145 3.90 -25.95 -21.92
N ALA A 146 4.68 -26.99 -21.58
CA ALA A 146 4.24 -28.01 -20.61
C ALA A 146 4.04 -27.45 -19.20
N PHE A 147 4.86 -26.47 -18.80
CA PHE A 147 4.69 -25.77 -17.53
C PHE A 147 3.42 -24.91 -17.53
N GLU A 148 3.17 -24.13 -18.59
CA GLU A 148 1.96 -23.31 -18.75
C GLU A 148 0.68 -24.14 -18.59
N GLU A 149 0.62 -25.28 -19.28
CA GLU A 149 -0.53 -26.18 -19.20
C GLU A 149 -0.77 -26.66 -17.77
N ARG A 150 0.28 -27.12 -17.08
CA ARG A 150 0.20 -27.57 -15.68
C ARG A 150 -0.20 -26.44 -14.74
N TYR A 151 0.38 -25.26 -14.92
CA TYR A 151 0.15 -24.08 -14.10
C TYR A 151 -1.32 -23.66 -14.14
N TRP A 152 -1.91 -23.54 -15.34
CA TRP A 152 -3.31 -23.16 -15.49
C TRP A 152 -4.29 -24.29 -15.21
N THR A 153 -3.90 -25.56 -15.38
CA THR A 153 -4.70 -26.70 -14.94
C THR A 153 -4.86 -26.66 -13.43
N PHE A 154 -3.76 -26.52 -12.69
CA PHE A 154 -3.81 -26.42 -11.24
C PHE A 154 -4.63 -25.21 -10.77
N TYR A 155 -4.54 -24.05 -11.43
CA TYR A 155 -5.41 -22.91 -11.13
C TYR A 155 -6.90 -23.23 -11.31
N ARG A 156 -7.28 -23.91 -12.40
CA ARG A 156 -8.67 -24.31 -12.64
C ARG A 156 -9.15 -25.32 -11.61
N ASP A 157 -8.30 -26.25 -11.20
CA ASP A 157 -8.61 -27.23 -10.16
C ASP A 157 -8.86 -26.52 -8.81
N LEU A 158 -8.04 -25.54 -8.45
CA LEU A 158 -8.24 -24.71 -7.26
C LEU A 158 -9.53 -23.88 -7.31
N LEU A 159 -9.92 -23.38 -8.48
CA LEU A 159 -11.18 -22.65 -8.65
C LEU A 159 -12.42 -23.56 -8.54
N ALA A 160 -12.28 -24.86 -8.80
CA ALA A 160 -13.38 -25.82 -8.76
C ALA A 160 -13.63 -26.41 -7.36
N TYR A 161 -12.73 -26.18 -6.40
CA TYR A 161 -12.80 -26.66 -5.02
C TYR A 161 -13.52 -25.67 -4.10
#